data_AF-A0A212C336-F1
#
_entry.id   AF-A0A212C336-F1
#
_cell.length_a   1.000
_cell.length_b   1.000
_cell.length_c   1.000
_cell.angle_alpha   90.00
_cell.angle_beta   90.00
_cell.angle_gamma   90.00
#
_symmetry.space_group_name_H-M   'P 1'
#
loop_
_entity.id
_entity.type
_entity.pdbx_description
1 polymer ?
#
loop_
_entity_poly.entity_id
_entity_poly.type
_entity_poly.pdbx_seq_one_letter_code
_entity_poly.pdbx_strand_id
1 'polypeptide(L)'
;MDSRHQTKVQPMLPSVPTAEASAGVKFQVGDLVWSKVGTYPWWPCMVSSDPQLEVHTKINTRGAREYHVQFFSNQPERAWVHEKRVREYKGHKQYEELLAEATRQASNHSEKQKVTDDIEAWSTECGF
;
A
#
# COMPACT_ATOMS: atom_id res chain seq x y z
N MET A 1 -2.68 59.35 27.28
CA MET A 1 -1.86 58.29 26.66
C MET A 1 -1.59 57.27 27.74
N ASP A 2 -2.38 56.21 27.83
CA ASP A 2 -1.95 54.95 28.45
C ASP A 2 -2.90 53.83 28.00
N SER A 3 -2.51 53.21 26.89
CA SER A 3 -3.28 52.15 26.22
C SER A 3 -3.02 50.82 26.92
N ARG A 4 -4.03 50.33 27.65
CA ARG A 4 -4.07 48.92 28.10
C ARG A 4 -4.26 48.03 26.87
N HIS A 5 -3.16 47.49 26.36
CA HIS A 5 -3.20 46.44 25.35
C HIS A 5 -3.47 45.10 26.04
N GLN A 6 -4.72 44.66 25.96
CA GLN A 6 -5.12 43.31 26.31
C GLN A 6 -4.73 42.38 25.14
N THR A 7 -3.64 41.65 25.28
CA THR A 7 -3.24 40.62 24.31
C THR A 7 -4.20 39.43 24.44
N LYS A 8 -5.17 39.36 23.54
CA LYS A 8 -6.07 38.20 23.39
C LYS A 8 -5.25 37.03 22.84
N VAL A 9 -4.85 36.12 23.72
CA VAL A 9 -4.30 34.81 23.33
C VAL A 9 -5.37 34.05 22.53
N GLN A 10 -5.13 33.87 21.24
CA GLN A 10 -5.92 32.99 20.40
C GLN A 10 -5.48 31.55 20.68
N PRO A 11 -6.39 30.59 20.91
CA PRO A 11 -6.01 29.19 20.97
C PRO A 11 -5.59 28.76 19.57
N MET A 12 -4.31 28.40 19.42
CA MET A 12 -3.81 27.76 18.21
C MET A 12 -4.46 26.38 18.13
N LEU A 13 -5.39 26.23 17.19
CA LEU A 13 -5.96 24.92 16.87
C LEU A 13 -4.84 24.05 16.27
N PRO A 14 -4.71 22.78 16.66
CA PRO A 14 -3.83 21.85 15.95
C PRO A 14 -4.35 21.75 14.51
N SER A 15 -3.47 22.03 13.55
CA SER A 15 -3.73 21.91 12.12
C SER A 15 -4.36 20.55 11.81
N VAL A 16 -5.65 20.55 11.49
CA VAL A 16 -6.33 19.40 10.89
C VAL A 16 -5.55 19.04 9.64
N PRO A 17 -5.05 17.80 9.46
CA PRO A 17 -4.43 17.42 8.20
C PRO A 17 -5.53 17.40 7.14
N THR A 18 -5.50 18.43 6.30
CA THR A 18 -5.87 18.48 4.88
C THR A 18 -6.88 17.41 4.44
N ALA A 19 -8.17 17.72 4.53
CA ALA A 19 -9.27 16.94 3.95
C ALA A 19 -9.22 16.82 2.40
N GLU A 20 -8.26 17.47 1.74
CA GLU A 20 -8.05 17.34 0.29
C GLU A 20 -7.10 16.19 -0.10
N ALA A 21 -6.31 15.64 0.83
CA ALA A 21 -5.45 14.49 0.54
C ALA A 21 -6.22 13.16 0.47
N SER A 22 -7.43 13.12 1.02
CA SER A 22 -8.28 11.92 1.15
C SER A 22 -9.16 11.61 -0.06
N ALA A 23 -9.28 12.53 -1.04
CA ALA A 23 -10.07 12.27 -2.24
C ALA A 23 -9.44 11.11 -3.05
N GLY A 24 -10.13 9.96 -3.09
CA GLY A 24 -9.69 8.77 -3.83
C GLY A 24 -8.70 7.86 -3.10
N VAL A 25 -8.52 8.01 -1.78
CA VAL A 25 -7.75 7.05 -0.98
C VAL A 25 -8.62 5.82 -0.70
N LYS A 26 -8.17 4.66 -1.19
CA LYS A 26 -8.90 3.37 -1.10
C LYS A 26 -8.55 2.53 0.13
N PHE A 27 -7.34 2.74 0.68
CA PHE A 27 -6.81 1.95 1.79
C PHE A 27 -6.20 2.87 2.84
N GLN A 28 -6.39 2.54 4.12
CA GLN A 28 -5.90 3.25 5.29
C GLN A 28 -4.88 2.42 6.06
N VAL A 29 -4.13 3.06 6.97
CA VAL A 29 -3.20 2.37 7.86
C VAL A 29 -3.92 1.29 8.67
N GLY A 30 -3.36 0.08 8.70
CA GLY A 30 -3.94 -1.09 9.34
C GLY A 30 -4.73 -2.00 8.40
N ASP A 31 -5.06 -1.54 7.19
CA ASP A 31 -5.76 -2.38 6.21
C ASP A 31 -4.85 -3.51 5.71
N LEU A 32 -5.44 -4.70 5.60
CA LEU A 32 -4.78 -5.86 5.01
C LEU A 32 -4.97 -5.82 3.49
N VAL A 33 -3.87 -5.95 2.76
CA VAL A 33 -3.86 -5.86 1.30
C VAL A 33 -2.92 -6.90 0.69
N TRP A 34 -3.26 -7.39 -0.49
CA TRP A 34 -2.32 -8.07 -1.37
C TRP A 34 -1.53 -7.05 -2.17
N SER A 35 -0.21 -7.23 -2.23
CA SER A 35 0.68 -6.36 -3.02
C SER A 35 1.52 -7.19 -4.00
N LYS A 36 1.65 -6.70 -5.24
CA LYS A 36 2.56 -7.29 -6.25
C LYS A 36 3.76 -6.39 -6.47
N VAL A 37 4.94 -6.82 -6.04
CA VAL A 37 6.19 -6.06 -6.17
C VAL A 37 7.25 -6.85 -6.94
N GLY A 38 7.83 -6.23 -7.96
CA GLY A 38 8.91 -6.82 -8.76
C GLY A 38 8.57 -8.19 -9.35
N THR A 39 9.36 -9.18 -8.97
CA THR A 39 9.25 -10.59 -9.38
C THR A 39 8.58 -11.47 -8.34
N TYR A 40 8.28 -10.95 -7.15
CA TYR A 40 7.62 -11.72 -6.09
C TYR A 40 6.14 -11.92 -6.39
N PRO A 41 5.52 -13.02 -5.93
CA PRO A 41 4.08 -13.25 -6.09
C PRO A 41 3.23 -12.17 -5.40
N TRP A 42 1.90 -12.29 -5.54
CA TRP A 42 1.02 -11.49 -4.71
C TRP A 42 1.27 -11.83 -3.24
N TRP A 43 1.72 -10.83 -2.47
CA TRP A 43 2.13 -11.02 -1.09
C TRP A 43 1.13 -10.37 -0.12
N PRO A 44 0.78 -11.02 1.00
CA PRO A 44 -0.06 -10.39 2.01
C PRO A 44 0.73 -9.31 2.75
N CYS A 45 0.14 -8.12 2.87
CA CYS A 45 0.76 -6.94 3.46
C CYS A 45 -0.24 -6.19 4.35
N MET A 46 0.28 -5.30 5.18
CA MET A 46 -0.49 -4.32 5.92
C MET A 46 -0.11 -2.91 5.45
N VAL A 47 -1.10 -2.06 5.19
CA VAL A 47 -0.85 -0.65 4.91
C VAL A 47 -0.30 0.01 6.17
N SER A 48 0.81 0.72 6.06
CA SER A 48 1.47 1.39 7.19
C SER A 48 1.94 2.78 6.80
N SER A 49 2.12 3.67 7.77
CA SER A 49 2.76 4.96 7.51
C SER A 49 4.25 4.77 7.28
N ASP A 50 4.80 5.50 6.31
CA ASP A 50 6.23 5.59 6.07
C ASP A 50 6.90 6.30 7.25
N PRO A 51 8.00 5.76 7.83
CA PRO A 51 8.63 6.34 9.02
C PRO A 51 9.38 7.65 8.76
N GLN A 52 9.66 7.99 7.49
CA GLN A 52 10.35 9.23 7.11
C GLN A 52 9.37 10.29 6.65
N LEU A 53 8.36 9.90 5.87
CA LEU A 53 7.38 10.82 5.29
C LEU A 53 6.11 10.97 6.13
N GLU A 54 5.91 10.10 7.13
CA GLU A 54 4.74 10.04 8.02
C GLU A 54 3.39 9.94 7.26
N VAL A 55 3.42 9.39 6.04
CA VAL A 55 2.25 9.20 5.19
C VAL A 55 2.15 7.75 4.71
N HIS A 56 0.93 7.24 4.56
CA HIS A 56 0.66 5.90 4.04
C HIS A 56 0.30 5.89 2.55
N THR A 57 0.01 7.06 1.97
CA THR A 57 -0.28 7.21 0.54
C THR A 57 0.35 8.48 0.00
N LYS A 58 0.79 8.44 -1.26
CA LYS A 58 1.33 9.60 -1.98
C LYS A 58 1.00 9.51 -3.47
N ILE A 59 1.08 10.65 -4.15
CA ILE A 59 1.07 10.69 -5.61
C ILE A 59 2.54 10.72 -6.07
N ASN A 60 2.94 9.77 -6.91
CA ASN A 60 4.29 9.74 -7.45
C ASN A 60 4.49 10.80 -8.54
N THR A 61 5.73 10.97 -9.02
CA THR A 61 6.08 11.97 -10.04
C THR A 61 5.35 11.78 -11.38
N ARG A 62 4.74 10.61 -11.60
CA ARG A 62 3.94 10.28 -12.80
C ARG A 62 2.43 10.52 -12.59
N GLY A 63 2.04 11.10 -11.46
CA GLY A 63 0.63 11.37 -11.14
C GLY A 63 -0.16 10.14 -10.68
N ALA A 64 0.51 9.02 -10.39
CA ALA A 64 -0.14 7.79 -9.94
C ALA A 64 -0.10 7.65 -8.41
N ARG A 65 -1.17 7.11 -7.83
CA ARG A 65 -1.24 6.87 -6.39
C ARG A 65 -0.46 5.62 -5.98
N GLU A 66 0.34 5.78 -4.94
CA GLU A 66 1.08 4.71 -4.27
C GLU A 66 0.64 4.60 -2.82
N TYR A 67 0.71 3.38 -2.29
CA TYR A 67 0.49 3.05 -0.89
C TYR A 67 1.76 2.49 -0.30
N HIS A 68 2.07 2.92 0.92
CA HIS A 68 3.14 2.33 1.70
C HIS A 68 2.61 1.11 2.44
N VAL A 69 3.27 -0.02 2.24
CA VAL A 69 2.87 -1.30 2.80
C VAL A 69 4.05 -1.98 3.49
N GLN A 70 3.73 -2.74 4.53
CA GLN A 70 4.65 -3.62 5.23
C GLN A 70 4.29 -5.08 4.90
N PHE A 71 5.28 -5.86 4.50
CA PHE A 71 5.07 -7.26 4.11
C PHE A 71 5.00 -8.14 5.36
N PHE A 72 4.08 -9.12 5.37
CA PHE A 72 4.11 -10.18 6.37
C PHE A 72 5.17 -11.20 5.98
N SER A 73 6.38 -11.01 6.50
CA SER A 73 7.52 -11.91 6.30
C SER A 73 8.35 -11.96 7.59
N ASN A 74 9.29 -12.90 7.67
CA ASN A 74 10.27 -12.96 8.74
C ASN A 74 11.22 -11.74 8.73
N GLN A 75 11.36 -11.10 7.58
CA GLN A 75 12.07 -9.84 7.43
C GLN A 75 11.08 -8.67 7.41
N PRO A 76 11.32 -7.58 8.16
CA PRO A 76 10.44 -6.41 8.18
C PRO A 76 10.63 -5.56 6.91
N GLU A 77 10.22 -6.11 5.77
CA GLU A 77 10.27 -5.43 4.48
C GLU A 77 9.13 -4.43 4.33
N ARG A 78 9.41 -3.35 3.58
CA ARG A 78 8.46 -2.27 3.31
C ARG A 78 8.66 -1.76 1.89
N ALA A 79 7.57 -1.35 1.25
CA ALA A 79 7.65 -0.77 -0.09
C ALA A 79 6.51 0.23 -0.36
N TRP A 80 6.78 1.13 -1.30
CA TRP A 80 5.77 1.93 -1.96
C TRP A 80 5.23 1.17 -3.17
N VAL A 81 3.94 0.86 -3.16
CA VAL A 81 3.28 0.03 -4.18
C VAL A 81 2.20 0.83 -4.89
N HIS A 82 2.25 0.82 -6.22
CA HIS A 82 1.25 1.49 -7.05
C HIS A 82 -0.14 0.89 -6.79
N GLU A 83 -1.18 1.74 -6.69
CA GLU A 83 -2.57 1.33 -6.42
C GLU A 83 -3.09 0.18 -7.31
N LYS A 84 -2.63 0.07 -8.58
CA LYS A 84 -3.04 -0.99 -9.50
C LYS A 84 -2.50 -2.35 -9.10
N ARG A 85 -1.44 -2.40 -8.30
CA ARG A 85 -0.77 -3.58 -7.75
C ARG A 85 -1.07 -3.78 -6.27
N VAL A 86 -2.09 -3.08 -5.75
CA VAL A 86 -2.64 -3.28 -4.41
C VAL A 86 -4.08 -3.78 -4.55
N ARG A 87 -4.44 -4.79 -3.78
CA ARG A 87 -5.80 -5.34 -3.72
C ARG A 87 -6.18 -5.56 -2.26
N GLU A 88 -7.46 -5.42 -1.95
CA GLU A 88 -7.97 -5.75 -0.61
C GLU A 88 -7.72 -7.23 -0.29
N TYR A 89 -7.25 -7.52 0.92
CA TYR A 89 -7.06 -8.89 1.41
C TYR A 89 -8.37 -9.41 2.00
N LYS A 90 -8.91 -10.48 1.41
CA LYS A 90 -10.15 -11.15 1.85
C LYS A 90 -9.90 -12.57 2.38
N GLY A 91 -8.65 -13.01 2.42
CA GLY A 91 -8.24 -14.33 2.87
C GLY A 91 -7.33 -15.05 1.87
N HIS A 92 -6.71 -16.14 2.32
CA HIS A 92 -5.72 -16.89 1.55
C HIS A 92 -6.29 -17.49 0.24
N LYS A 93 -7.57 -17.89 0.22
CA LYS A 93 -8.23 -18.45 -0.98
C LYS A 93 -8.29 -17.47 -2.15
N GLN A 94 -8.23 -16.17 -1.86
CA GLN A 94 -8.20 -15.12 -2.88
C GLN A 94 -6.92 -15.18 -3.73
N TYR A 95 -5.86 -15.84 -3.24
CA TYR A 95 -4.63 -15.99 -3.98
C TYR A 95 -4.83 -16.69 -5.33
N GLU A 96 -5.69 -17.72 -5.37
CA GLU A 96 -6.03 -18.43 -6.61
C GLU A 96 -6.70 -17.51 -7.64
N GLU A 97 -7.55 -16.59 -7.20
CA GLU A 97 -8.20 -15.59 -8.06
C GLU A 97 -7.19 -14.59 -8.62
N LEU A 98 -6.24 -14.15 -7.79
CA LEU A 98 -5.18 -13.22 -8.19
C LEU A 98 -4.22 -13.86 -9.20
N LEU A 99 -3.93 -15.15 -9.05
CA LEU A 99 -3.16 -15.95 -10.01
C LEU A 99 -3.91 -16.17 -11.32
N ALA A 100 -5.20 -16.50 -11.26
CA ALA A 100 -6.02 -16.67 -12.45
C ALA A 100 -6.09 -15.37 -13.26
N GLU A 101 -6.22 -14.23 -12.57
CA GLU A 101 -6.21 -12.91 -13.21
C GLU A 101 -4.84 -12.58 -13.82
N ALA A 102 -3.75 -12.87 -13.12
CA ALA A 102 -2.39 -12.70 -13.67
C ALA A 102 -2.17 -13.57 -14.91
N THR A 103 -2.65 -14.82 -14.90
CA THR A 103 -2.60 -15.74 -16.05
C THR A 103 -3.42 -15.22 -17.23
N ARG A 104 -4.60 -14.64 -16.97
CA ARG A 104 -5.43 -14.03 -18.03
C ARG A 104 -4.77 -12.81 -18.65
N GLN A 105 -4.10 -12.00 -17.84
CA GLN A 105 -3.41 -10.79 -18.30
C GLN A 105 -2.09 -11.11 -19.02
N ALA A 106 -1.48 -12.26 -18.74
CA ALA A 106 -0.29 -12.75 -19.41
C ALA A 106 -0.58 -13.09 -20.88
N SER A 107 -0.22 -12.19 -21.80
CA SER A 107 -0.42 -12.39 -23.23
C SER A 107 0.69 -13.24 -23.87
N ASN A 108 1.86 -13.34 -23.22
CA ASN A 108 3.05 -13.96 -23.78
C ASN A 108 3.62 -15.11 -22.92
N HIS A 109 4.42 -16.00 -23.55
CA HIS A 109 5.03 -17.18 -22.91
C HIS A 109 5.85 -16.84 -21.65
N SER A 110 6.63 -15.76 -21.68
CA SER A 110 7.45 -15.32 -20.55
C SER A 110 6.63 -14.90 -19.33
N GLU A 111 5.45 -14.29 -19.56
CA GLU A 111 4.55 -13.90 -18.48
C GLU A 111 3.85 -15.10 -17.86
N LYS A 112 3.49 -16.10 -18.68
CA LYS A 112 2.96 -17.38 -18.18
C LYS A 112 3.97 -18.10 -17.31
N GLN A 113 5.24 -18.12 -17.72
CA GLN A 113 6.31 -18.74 -16.94
C GLN A 113 6.48 -18.05 -15.58
N LYS A 114 6.43 -16.71 -15.56
CA LYS A 114 6.48 -15.91 -14.34
C LYS A 114 5.30 -16.17 -13.38
N VAL A 115 4.10 -16.45 -13.90
CA VAL A 115 2.97 -16.85 -13.05
C VAL A 115 3.19 -18.23 -12.42
N THR A 116 3.79 -19.17 -13.16
CA THR A 116 4.17 -20.48 -12.60
C THR A 116 5.23 -20.33 -11.51
N ASP A 117 6.25 -19.49 -11.72
CA ASP A 117 7.27 -19.20 -10.70
C ASP A 117 6.65 -18.53 -9.45
N ASP A 118 5.68 -17.63 -9.64
CA ASP A 118 4.93 -16.99 -8.54
C ASP A 118 4.14 -18.04 -7.71
N ILE A 119 3.60 -19.10 -8.34
CA ILE A 119 2.92 -20.21 -7.65
C ILE A 119 3.89 -21.00 -6.78
N GLU A 120 5.06 -21.38 -7.34
CA GLU A 120 6.06 -22.17 -6.61
C GLU A 120 6.70 -21.38 -5.46
N ALA A 121 6.96 -20.08 -5.66
CA ALA A 121 7.48 -19.21 -4.61
C ALA A 121 6.51 -19.10 -3.42
N TRP A 122 5.22 -18.90 -3.69
CA TRP A 122 4.20 -18.83 -2.63
C TRP A 122 4.08 -20.16 -1.86
N SER A 123 4.12 -21.31 -2.53
CA SER A 123 4.06 -22.62 -1.85
C SER A 123 5.27 -22.85 -0.96
N THR A 124 6.46 -22.50 -1.44
CA THR A 124 7.73 -22.71 -0.73
C THR A 124 7.83 -21.84 0.54
N GLU A 125 7.38 -20.60 0.48
CA GLU A 125 7.49 -19.66 1.62
C GLU A 125 6.33 -19.78 2.62
N CYS A 126 5.15 -20.24 2.19
CA CYS A 126 4.01 -20.50 3.09
C CYS A 126 4.04 -21.91 3.73
N GLY A 127 4.99 -22.78 3.34
CA GLY A 127 5.20 -24.09 3.96
C GLY A 127 4.14 -25.15 3.65
N PHE A 128 3.58 -25.15 2.43
CA PHE A 128 2.71 -26.21 1.91
C PHE A 128 3.42 -27.08 0.87
#